data_AF-A0A1J1JDB5-F1
#
_entry.id   AF-A0A1J1JDB5-F1
#
_cell.length_a   1.000
_cell.length_b   1.000
_cell.length_c   1.000
_cell.angle_alpha   90.00
_cell.angle_beta   90.00
_cell.angle_gamma   90.00
#
_symmetry.space_group_name_H-M   'P 1'
#
loop_
_entity.id
_entity.type
_entity.pdbx_description
1 polymer ?
#
loop_
_entity_poly.entity_id
_entity_poly.type
_entity_poly.pdbx_seq_one_letter_code
_entity_poly.pdbx_strand_id
1 'polypeptide(L)'
;MVKLGFIAIEFDCRQLKKLIAMDYKTAYNFLIDQGMALETQKNPDAFLIRLKQGHPPIPGQVTSILLSLKIAYDSLKDNSKFEKILVLALHQLVMESQQQFAAGRNRGVEWPPLLQEDLQRISLAVKSIFSGQWLVEK
;
A
#
# COMPACT_ATOMS: atom_id res chain seq x y z
N MET A 1 -21.07 27.55 0.92
CA MET A 1 -19.93 27.68 -0.01
C MET A 1 -18.79 26.86 0.57
N VAL A 2 -18.72 25.57 0.21
CA VAL A 2 -17.75 24.63 0.78
C VAL A 2 -16.48 24.72 -0.05
N LYS A 3 -15.42 25.27 0.55
CA LYS A 3 -14.06 25.27 -0.04
C LYS A 3 -13.54 23.84 -0.02
N LEU A 4 -13.63 23.17 -1.17
CA LEU A 4 -12.89 21.94 -1.46
C LEU A 4 -11.42 22.31 -1.68
N GLY A 5 -10.63 22.26 -0.62
CA GLY A 5 -9.18 22.31 -0.70
C GLY A 5 -8.64 20.95 -1.15
N PHE A 6 -8.66 20.70 -2.45
CA PHE A 6 -7.95 19.57 -3.04
C PHE A 6 -6.44 19.89 -3.04
N ILE A 7 -5.66 19.15 -2.25
CA ILE A 7 -4.20 19.07 -2.43
C ILE A 7 -3.98 18.15 -3.63
N ALA A 8 -3.61 18.74 -4.75
CA ALA A 8 -3.25 18.04 -5.96
C ALA A 8 -1.91 17.31 -5.76
N ILE A 9 -1.96 16.01 -5.49
CA ILE A 9 -0.94 15.12 -6.02
C ILE A 9 -1.23 15.06 -7.53
N GLU A 10 -0.33 15.59 -8.35
CA GLU A 10 -0.45 15.52 -9.82
C GLU A 10 -0.41 14.05 -10.26
N PHE A 11 -1.59 13.43 -10.29
CA PHE A 11 -1.80 12.12 -10.87
C PHE A 11 -2.07 12.30 -12.37
N ASP A 12 -1.23 11.70 -13.21
CA ASP A 12 -1.45 11.62 -14.67
C ASP A 12 -2.88 11.14 -14.96
N CYS A 13 -3.63 11.90 -15.75
CA CYS A 13 -5.02 11.63 -16.12
C CYS A 13 -5.21 10.23 -16.75
N ARG A 14 -4.15 9.64 -17.33
CA ARG A 14 -4.13 8.24 -17.81
C ARG A 14 -4.01 7.21 -16.68
N GLN A 15 -3.21 7.47 -15.64
CA GLN A 15 -3.22 6.64 -14.42
C GLN A 15 -4.53 6.82 -13.66
N LEU A 16 -5.06 8.05 -13.62
CA LEU A 16 -6.31 8.39 -12.96
C LEU A 16 -7.46 7.54 -13.52
N LYS A 17 -7.64 7.44 -14.84
CA LYS A 17 -8.69 6.60 -15.48
C LYS A 17 -8.63 5.11 -15.12
N LYS A 18 -7.44 4.57 -14.82
CA LYS A 18 -7.26 3.17 -14.38
C LYS A 18 -7.57 3.00 -12.88
N LEU A 19 -7.36 4.05 -12.09
CA LEU A 19 -7.58 4.10 -10.64
C LEU A 19 -9.06 4.31 -10.28
N ILE A 20 -9.89 4.94 -11.12
CA ILE A 20 -11.34 5.17 -10.86
C ILE A 20 -12.22 3.91 -11.05
N ALA A 21 -11.65 2.78 -11.46
CA ALA A 21 -12.38 1.54 -11.74
C ALA A 21 -12.15 0.41 -10.72
N MET A 22 -11.27 0.60 -9.73
CA MET A 22 -10.97 -0.43 -8.75
C MET A 22 -12.08 -0.52 -7.70
N ASP A 23 -12.83 -1.61 -7.74
CA ASP A 23 -13.80 -1.94 -6.70
C ASP A 23 -13.13 -2.56 -5.45
N TYR A 24 -13.90 -2.70 -4.37
CA TYR A 24 -13.42 -3.30 -3.11
C TYR A 24 -12.87 -4.72 -3.28
N LYS A 25 -13.52 -5.59 -4.08
CA LYS A 25 -13.06 -6.96 -4.29
C LYS A 25 -11.70 -6.97 -5.01
N THR A 26 -11.51 -6.09 -5.97
CA THR A 26 -10.24 -5.91 -6.68
C THR A 26 -9.16 -5.39 -5.73
N ALA A 27 -9.45 -4.37 -4.91
CA ALA A 27 -8.53 -3.85 -3.90
C ALA A 27 -8.16 -4.92 -2.85
N TYR A 28 -9.15 -5.68 -2.38
CA TYR A 28 -8.99 -6.75 -1.40
C TYR A 28 -8.03 -7.83 -1.89
N ASN A 29 -8.28 -8.36 -3.10
CA ASN A 29 -7.41 -9.39 -3.70
C ASN A 29 -6.01 -8.84 -3.96
N PHE A 30 -5.90 -7.61 -4.44
CA PHE A 30 -4.62 -6.97 -4.67
C PHE A 30 -3.79 -6.83 -3.37
N LEU A 31 -4.41 -6.43 -2.27
CA LEU A 31 -3.73 -6.33 -0.97
C LEU A 31 -3.26 -7.69 -0.45
N ILE A 32 -4.06 -8.75 -0.63
CA ILE A 32 -3.64 -10.11 -0.31
C ILE A 32 -2.45 -10.53 -1.16
N ASP A 33 -2.52 -10.33 -2.47
CA ASP A 33 -1.44 -10.70 -3.39
C ASP A 33 -0.14 -9.95 -3.10
N GLN A 34 -0.20 -8.66 -2.74
CA GLN A 34 0.98 -7.89 -2.36
C GLN A 34 1.53 -8.28 -0.97
N GLY A 35 0.65 -8.50 0.02
CA GLY A 35 1.03 -8.83 1.38
C GLY A 35 1.63 -10.23 1.51
N MET A 36 1.07 -11.21 0.80
CA MET A 36 1.50 -12.61 0.79
C MET A 36 2.57 -12.92 -0.29
N ALA A 37 3.17 -11.89 -0.87
CA ALA A 37 4.04 -12.04 -2.04
C ALA A 37 5.30 -12.88 -1.74
N LEU A 38 5.86 -12.77 -0.54
CA LEU A 38 7.10 -13.47 -0.16
C LEU A 38 6.86 -14.99 0.05
N GLU A 39 5.68 -15.36 0.50
CA GLU A 39 5.24 -16.73 0.73
C GLU A 39 4.85 -17.40 -0.57
N THR A 40 4.02 -16.71 -1.35
CA THR A 40 3.44 -17.30 -2.56
C THR A 40 4.41 -17.30 -3.73
N GLN A 41 5.31 -16.32 -3.81
CA GLN A 41 6.30 -16.13 -4.87
C GLN A 41 5.71 -16.16 -6.30
N LYS A 42 4.42 -15.86 -6.44
CA LYS A 42 3.70 -15.97 -7.73
C LYS A 42 4.07 -14.88 -8.72
N ASN A 43 4.36 -13.68 -8.21
CA ASN A 43 4.63 -12.51 -9.03
C ASN A 43 6.00 -11.92 -8.66
N PRO A 44 7.04 -12.11 -9.49
CA PRO A 44 8.38 -11.58 -9.21
C PRO A 44 8.42 -10.04 -9.15
N ASP A 45 7.43 -9.36 -9.74
CA ASP A 45 7.29 -7.91 -9.73
C ASP A 45 6.45 -7.38 -8.57
N ALA A 46 6.01 -8.25 -7.66
CA ALA A 46 5.30 -7.82 -6.46
C ALA A 46 6.20 -6.97 -5.55
N PHE A 47 5.57 -6.05 -4.81
CA PHE A 47 6.25 -5.00 -4.07
C PHE A 47 7.28 -5.55 -3.09
N LEU A 48 6.86 -6.49 -2.24
CA LEU A 48 7.76 -7.10 -1.24
C LEU A 48 8.89 -7.91 -1.88
N ILE A 49 8.63 -8.57 -3.02
CA ILE A 49 9.66 -9.34 -3.73
C ILE A 49 10.74 -8.40 -4.27
N ARG A 50 10.34 -7.29 -4.92
CA ARG A 50 11.31 -6.31 -5.42
C ARG A 50 12.16 -5.72 -4.30
N LEU A 51 11.54 -5.33 -3.17
CA LEU A 51 12.28 -4.84 -2.01
C LEU A 51 13.26 -5.89 -1.47
N LYS A 52 12.84 -7.16 -1.35
CA LYS A 52 13.72 -8.25 -0.92
C LYS A 52 14.94 -8.41 -1.83
N GLN A 53 14.73 -8.28 -3.15
CA GLN A 53 15.78 -8.35 -4.16
C GLN A 53 16.67 -7.09 -4.22
N GLY A 54 16.36 -6.03 -3.45
CA GLY A 54 17.09 -4.76 -3.52
C GLY A 54 16.75 -3.93 -4.76
N HIS A 55 15.61 -4.20 -5.40
CA HIS A 55 15.12 -3.41 -6.51
C HIS A 55 14.08 -2.39 -6.05
N PRO A 56 14.07 -1.17 -6.61
CA PRO A 56 13.02 -0.20 -6.31
C PRO A 56 11.64 -0.74 -6.72
N PRO A 57 10.56 -0.27 -6.08
CA PRO A 57 9.20 -0.54 -6.52
C PRO A 57 8.97 -0.08 -7.96
N ILE A 58 8.06 -0.74 -8.66
CA ILE A 58 7.67 -0.31 -10.01
C ILE A 58 6.93 1.04 -9.91
N PRO A 59 7.16 1.99 -10.84
CA PRO A 59 6.41 3.25 -10.86
C PRO A 59 4.89 3.04 -10.78
N GLY A 60 4.25 3.68 -9.80
CA GLY A 60 2.81 3.56 -9.53
C GLY A 60 2.38 2.36 -8.68
N GLN A 61 3.30 1.46 -8.30
CA GLN A 61 2.99 0.30 -7.45
C GLN A 61 2.60 0.73 -6.03
N VAL A 62 3.36 1.64 -5.43
CA VAL A 62 3.05 2.23 -4.11
C VAL A 62 1.72 2.97 -4.14
N THR A 63 1.47 3.76 -5.19
CA THR A 63 0.18 4.43 -5.41
C THR A 63 -0.97 3.43 -5.44
N SER A 64 -0.82 2.34 -6.19
CA SER A 64 -1.84 1.29 -6.28
C SER A 64 -2.12 0.68 -4.91
N ILE A 65 -1.06 0.40 -4.12
CA ILE A 65 -1.19 -0.09 -2.74
C ILE A 65 -1.97 0.90 -1.87
N LEU A 66 -1.57 2.18 -1.86
CA LEU A 66 -2.23 3.21 -1.06
C LEU A 66 -3.70 3.40 -1.45
N LEU A 67 -4.01 3.35 -2.74
CA LEU A 67 -5.40 3.41 -3.22
C LEU A 67 -6.20 2.19 -2.74
N SER A 68 -5.65 0.97 -2.88
CA SER A 68 -6.33 -0.24 -2.40
C SER A 68 -6.55 -0.19 -0.89
N LEU A 69 -5.60 0.33 -0.11
CA LEU A 69 -5.76 0.56 1.33
C LEU A 69 -6.85 1.58 1.63
N LYS A 70 -6.96 2.66 0.85
CA LYS A 70 -8.03 3.65 1.00
C LYS A 70 -9.41 3.05 0.72
N ILE A 71 -9.55 2.28 -0.35
CA ILE A 71 -10.80 1.58 -0.69
C ILE A 71 -11.16 0.57 0.41
N ALA A 72 -10.18 -0.19 0.89
CA ALA A 72 -10.38 -1.15 1.98
C ALA A 72 -10.82 -0.44 3.26
N TYR A 73 -10.19 0.70 3.61
CA TYR A 73 -10.62 1.54 4.73
C TYR A 73 -12.07 1.99 4.57
N ASP A 74 -12.43 2.61 3.45
CA ASP A 74 -13.78 3.13 3.24
C ASP A 74 -14.86 2.02 3.32
N SER A 75 -14.49 0.79 2.96
CA SER A 75 -15.37 -0.39 2.98
C SER A 75 -15.44 -1.08 4.35
N LEU A 76 -14.38 -0.96 5.17
CA LEU A 76 -14.22 -1.73 6.42
C LEU A 76 -14.26 -0.89 7.70
N LYS A 77 -14.18 0.44 7.61
CA LYS A 77 -14.09 1.35 8.78
C LYS A 77 -15.21 1.17 9.81
N ASP A 78 -16.40 0.73 9.37
CA ASP A 78 -17.58 0.51 10.22
C ASP A 78 -17.78 -0.99 10.56
N ASN A 79 -16.89 -1.87 10.08
CA ASN A 79 -16.97 -3.32 10.26
C ASN A 79 -16.04 -3.79 11.39
N SER A 80 -16.58 -4.56 12.33
CA SER A 80 -15.82 -5.13 13.45
C SER A 80 -15.21 -6.51 13.15
N LYS A 81 -15.47 -7.07 11.96
CA LYS A 81 -15.00 -8.40 11.55
C LYS A 81 -14.11 -8.30 10.32
N PHE A 82 -12.91 -8.85 10.43
CA PHE A 82 -11.96 -8.96 9.33
C PHE A 82 -11.70 -10.42 9.00
N GLU A 83 -11.54 -10.72 7.71
CA GLU A 83 -11.05 -12.01 7.28
C GLU A 83 -9.59 -12.19 7.70
N LYS A 84 -9.25 -13.35 8.28
CA LYS A 84 -7.91 -13.63 8.82
C LYS A 84 -6.81 -13.44 7.78
N ILE A 85 -7.08 -13.81 6.51
CA ILE A 85 -6.11 -13.69 5.43
C ILE A 85 -5.80 -12.23 5.10
N LEU A 86 -6.81 -11.34 5.10
CA LEU A 86 -6.59 -9.91 4.91
C LEU A 86 -5.75 -9.34 6.05
N VAL A 87 -6.08 -9.68 7.30
CA VAL A 87 -5.32 -9.22 8.47
C VAL A 87 -3.85 -9.62 8.37
N LEU A 88 -3.59 -10.88 8.01
CA LEU A 88 -2.24 -11.39 7.84
C LEU A 88 -1.50 -10.66 6.70
N ALA A 89 -2.14 -10.50 5.55
CA ALA A 89 -1.55 -9.81 4.40
C ALA A 89 -1.21 -8.34 4.72
N LEU A 90 -2.11 -7.61 5.39
CA LEU A 90 -1.85 -6.23 5.81
C LEU A 90 -0.70 -6.14 6.82
N HIS A 91 -0.64 -7.07 7.77
CA HIS A 91 0.46 -7.16 8.73
C HIS A 91 1.80 -7.41 8.03
N GLN A 92 1.85 -8.39 7.11
CA GLN A 92 3.05 -8.70 6.33
C GLN A 92 3.46 -7.53 5.44
N LEU A 93 2.51 -6.89 4.77
CA LEU A 93 2.79 -5.73 3.92
C LEU A 93 3.53 -4.61 4.69
N VAL A 94 3.11 -4.32 5.93
CA VAL A 94 3.77 -3.30 6.76
C VAL A 94 5.12 -3.80 7.29
N MET A 95 5.16 -4.98 7.91
CA MET A 95 6.37 -5.47 8.58
C MET A 95 7.48 -5.78 7.59
N GLU A 96 7.17 -6.52 6.53
CA GLU A 96 8.15 -6.95 5.54
C GLU A 96 8.68 -5.78 4.73
N SER A 97 7.84 -4.82 4.34
CA SER A 97 8.32 -3.67 3.56
C SER A 97 9.35 -2.84 4.33
N GLN A 98 9.11 -2.60 5.63
CA GLN A 98 10.06 -1.92 6.51
C GLN A 98 11.36 -2.72 6.68
N GLN A 99 11.24 -4.04 6.92
CA GLN A 99 12.38 -4.92 7.09
C GLN A 99 13.25 -4.99 5.82
N GLN A 100 12.64 -5.16 4.66
CA GLN A 100 13.37 -5.25 3.39
C GLN A 100 14.00 -3.90 3.01
N PHE A 101 13.34 -2.77 3.29
CA PHE A 101 13.92 -1.44 3.12
C PHE A 101 15.17 -1.26 3.98
N ALA A 102 15.08 -1.57 5.28
CA ALA A 102 16.21 -1.47 6.20
C ALA A 102 17.36 -2.43 5.81
N ALA A 103 17.02 -3.66 5.42
CA ALA A 103 18.00 -4.63 4.94
C ALA A 103 18.70 -4.14 3.66
N GLY A 104 17.96 -3.57 2.71
CA GLY A 104 18.55 -2.99 1.50
C GLY A 104 19.45 -1.80 1.81
N ARG A 105 19.06 -0.90 2.72
CA ARG A 105 19.90 0.21 3.20
C ARG A 105 21.23 -0.31 3.74
N ASN A 106 21.19 -1.35 4.58
CA ASN A 106 22.38 -1.97 5.16
C ASN A 106 23.27 -2.64 4.10
N ARG A 107 22.69 -3.09 2.98
CA ARG A 107 23.43 -3.65 1.83
C ARG A 107 23.90 -2.58 0.83
N GLY A 108 23.65 -1.29 1.07
CA GLY A 108 24.02 -0.21 0.15
C GLY A 108 23.08 -0.02 -1.04
N VAL A 109 21.84 -0.52 -0.97
CA VAL A 109 20.83 -0.26 -2.01
C VAL A 109 20.43 1.22 -1.98
N GLU A 110 20.50 1.87 -3.14
CA GLU A 110 20.01 3.22 -3.32
C GLU A 110 18.49 3.22 -3.55
N TRP A 111 17.75 3.39 -2.46
CA TRP A 111 16.30 3.50 -2.53
C TRP A 111 15.85 4.84 -3.12
N PRO A 112 14.68 4.88 -3.79
CA PRO A 112 14.04 6.13 -4.17
C PRO A 112 13.88 7.06 -2.96
N PRO A 113 14.08 8.38 -3.12
CA PRO A 113 14.20 9.31 -2.00
C PRO A 113 12.94 9.42 -1.12
N LEU A 114 11.76 9.13 -1.69
CA LEU A 114 10.47 9.19 -0.99
C LEU A 114 9.97 7.83 -0.48
N LEU A 115 10.75 6.77 -0.68
CA LEU A 115 10.27 5.42 -0.36
C LEU A 115 10.02 5.26 1.14
N GLN A 116 10.84 5.85 2.00
CA GLN A 116 10.65 5.75 3.46
C GLN A 116 9.33 6.39 3.91
N GLU A 117 9.00 7.57 3.37
CA GLU A 117 7.76 8.29 3.62
C GLU A 117 6.57 7.51 3.08
N ASP A 118 6.71 6.89 1.90
CA ASP A 118 5.69 6.03 1.32
C ASP A 118 5.42 4.78 2.18
N LEU A 119 6.45 4.15 2.74
CA LEU A 119 6.29 3.04 3.67
C LEU A 119 5.58 3.47 4.97
N GLN A 120 5.83 4.70 5.43
CA GLN A 120 5.11 5.28 6.57
C GLN A 120 3.63 5.52 6.22
N ARG A 121 3.33 6.04 5.03
CA ARG A 121 1.94 6.20 4.55
C ARG A 121 1.22 4.86 4.47
N ILE A 122 1.87 3.80 4.00
CA ILE A 122 1.32 2.44 4.00
C ILE A 122 0.99 1.99 5.44
N SER A 123 1.93 2.16 6.37
CA SER A 123 1.71 1.81 7.79
C SER A 123 0.53 2.57 8.40
N LEU A 124 0.43 3.88 8.16
CA LEU A 124 -0.67 4.72 8.63
C LEU A 124 -2.01 4.33 7.98
N ALA A 125 -2.02 3.99 6.70
CA ALA A 125 -3.22 3.54 6.00
C ALA A 125 -3.75 2.21 6.57
N VAL A 126 -2.85 1.25 6.84
CA VAL A 126 -3.21 -0.01 7.50
C VAL A 126 -3.73 0.23 8.91
N LYS A 127 -3.07 1.09 9.70
CA LYS A 127 -3.57 1.51 11.02
C LYS A 127 -4.95 2.17 10.93
N SER A 128 -5.22 2.90 9.85
CA SER A 128 -6.52 3.54 9.63
C SER A 128 -7.65 2.52 9.47
N ILE A 129 -7.39 1.42 8.75
CA ILE A 129 -8.34 0.31 8.59
C ILE A 129 -8.76 -0.25 9.95
N PHE A 130 -7.80 -0.51 10.84
CA PHE A 130 -8.09 -1.13 12.14
C PHE A 130 -8.64 -0.15 13.18
N SER A 131 -8.31 1.13 13.08
CA SER A 131 -8.77 2.15 14.04
C SER A 131 -10.09 2.82 13.64
N GLY A 132 -10.55 2.64 12.40
CA GLY A 132 -11.72 3.34 11.85
C GLY A 132 -11.48 4.82 11.57
N GLN A 133 -10.30 5.37 11.88
CA GLN A 133 -9.93 6.77 11.66
C GLN A 133 -8.91 6.87 10.53
N TRP A 134 -9.13 7.75 9.56
CA TRP A 134 -8.14 8.00 8.51
C TRP A 134 -6.96 8.81 9.06
N LEU A 135 -5.75 8.24 9.01
CA LEU A 135 -4.53 8.79 9.64
C LEU A 135 -3.44 9.19 8.63
N VAL A 136 -3.63 8.93 7.33
CA VAL A 136 -2.64 9.25 6.29
C VAL A 136 -2.54 10.76 6.05
N GLU A 137 -3.50 11.53 6.59
CA GLU A 137 -3.57 12.98 6.52
C GLU A 137 -3.73 13.58 7.92
N LYS A 138 -2.58 13.84 8.56
CA LYS A 138 -2.41 14.88 9.58
C LYS A 138 -1.10 15.61 9.30
#